data_AF-A0A7X6VZ00-F1
#
_entry.id   AF-A0A7X6VZ00-F1
#
_cell.length_a   1.000
_cell.length_b   1.000
_cell.length_c   1.000
_cell.angle_alpha   90.00
_cell.angle_beta   90.00
_cell.angle_gamma   90.00
#
_symmetry.space_group_name_H-M   'P 1'
#
loop_
_entity.id
_entity.type
_entity.pdbx_description
1 polymer ?
#
loop_
_entity_poly.entity_id
_entity_poly.type
_entity_poly.pdbx_seq_one_letter_code
_entity_poly.pdbx_strand_id
1 'polypeptide(L)'
;MKQIKIWAVLAVFAIAATFFSCTRQASLKALIVTGQNNHNWQKSSLYLKNILEKSNIFTVDISVSPEKGKDMSEFIIDFKKYDVVVLDYNGDSWAEETQTNFVNYVNDGGGVVVYHAADNAFPDWPEYNEIIGLGGWEGRDEESGPYVYIIDGEVVRDNSSGRGGSHGQQHEFAVQAFQPEHPILKGLPEKWLHAKDELYSELRGPARNFKILAYAFADEKYGGTGRNEPVLMTIAYGKGRVFHTVLGHAGNGNFFPAMECAGFVVTLQRGAEWAATGKVKQKLPASFPTESKSLQWEYFEDVQDGITPFLSRLEKYEPGKSYEAFNVLRKLVAENSGDEQKMAEYQQLVLNLLKSGKTTVESKKVLLKEFSWMANDSYIAVFEQLKQNPELAGEAQYALDRARLD
;
A
#
# COMPACT_ATOMS: atom_id res chain seq x y z
N MET A 1 -23.96 90.27 -3.70
CA MET A 1 -22.55 90.00 -4.04
C MET A 1 -21.91 89.21 -2.93
N LYS A 2 -21.09 88.20 -3.28
CA LYS A 2 -20.32 87.26 -2.43
C LYS A 2 -21.14 86.08 -1.87
N GLN A 3 -20.68 84.84 -1.84
CA GLN A 3 -19.67 84.10 -2.62
C GLN A 3 -19.94 82.60 -2.34
N ILE A 4 -19.75 81.76 -3.36
CA ILE A 4 -19.94 80.31 -3.37
C ILE A 4 -18.85 79.63 -2.52
N LYS A 5 -19.21 78.63 -1.69
CA LYS A 5 -18.32 77.54 -1.28
C LYS A 5 -19.08 76.21 -1.26
N ILE A 6 -18.92 75.46 -2.34
CA ILE A 6 -19.32 74.05 -2.48
C ILE A 6 -18.22 73.21 -1.83
N TRP A 7 -18.56 72.44 -0.79
CA TRP A 7 -17.68 71.40 -0.25
C TRP A 7 -18.02 70.09 -0.95
N ALA A 8 -17.10 69.62 -1.79
CA ALA A 8 -17.13 68.27 -2.35
C ALA A 8 -16.63 67.29 -1.28
N VAL A 9 -17.50 66.40 -0.80
CA VAL A 9 -17.12 65.24 0.00
C VAL A 9 -16.69 64.13 -0.96
N LEU A 10 -15.39 63.96 -1.13
CA LEU A 10 -14.79 62.81 -1.80
C LEU A 10 -14.83 61.62 -0.84
N ALA A 11 -15.81 60.73 -1.02
CA ALA A 11 -15.82 59.42 -0.40
C ALA A 11 -14.81 58.52 -1.15
N VAL A 12 -13.62 58.34 -0.57
CA VAL A 12 -12.62 57.38 -1.06
C VAL A 12 -13.03 55.99 -0.56
N PHE A 13 -13.64 55.20 -1.45
CA PHE A 13 -13.77 53.75 -1.26
C PHE A 13 -12.39 53.10 -1.46
N ALA A 14 -11.67 52.89 -0.36
CA ALA A 14 -10.49 52.03 -0.36
C ALA A 14 -10.96 50.57 -0.37
N ILE A 15 -11.08 49.98 -1.56
CA ILE A 15 -11.20 48.53 -1.73
C ILE A 15 -9.84 47.94 -1.37
N ALA A 16 -9.72 47.44 -0.14
CA ALA A 16 -8.60 46.61 0.25
C ALA A 16 -8.71 45.27 -0.51
N ALA A 17 -8.06 45.19 -1.66
CA ALA A 17 -7.84 43.92 -2.35
C ALA A 17 -6.92 43.07 -1.48
N THR A 18 -7.50 42.21 -0.66
CA THR A 18 -6.77 41.13 0.00
C THR A 18 -6.30 40.16 -1.09
N PHE A 19 -5.05 40.33 -1.53
CA PHE A 19 -4.35 39.31 -2.29
C PHE A 19 -4.19 38.08 -1.38
N PHE A 20 -5.10 37.12 -1.50
CA PHE A 20 -4.83 35.75 -1.07
C PHE A 20 -3.73 35.20 -1.99
N SER A 21 -2.47 35.43 -1.64
CA SER A 21 -1.39 34.62 -2.17
C SER A 21 -1.64 33.20 -1.72
N CYS A 22 -2.14 32.38 -2.65
CA CYS A 22 -2.16 30.93 -2.52
C CYS A 22 -0.70 30.47 -2.49
N THR A 23 -0.08 30.52 -1.31
CA THR A 23 1.22 29.91 -1.09
C THR A 23 0.99 28.42 -1.20
N ARG A 24 1.40 27.84 -2.35
CA ARG A 24 1.42 26.39 -2.54
C ARG A 24 2.29 25.83 -1.43
N GLN A 25 1.67 25.14 -0.46
CA GLN A 25 2.40 24.52 0.65
C GLN A 25 3.46 23.61 0.05
N ALA A 26 4.72 23.79 0.43
CA ALA A 26 5.80 22.94 -0.05
C ALA A 26 5.52 21.48 0.35
N SER A 27 5.66 20.55 -0.60
CA SER A 27 5.52 19.12 -0.33
C SER A 27 6.60 18.66 0.65
N LEU A 28 6.21 17.74 1.53
CA LEU A 28 7.13 17.07 2.47
C LEU A 28 8.07 16.14 1.68
N LYS A 29 9.32 16.05 2.10
CA LYS A 29 10.30 15.16 1.48
C LYS A 29 10.34 13.83 2.20
N ALA A 30 10.05 12.75 1.50
CA ALA A 30 10.19 11.39 1.99
C ALA A 30 11.39 10.70 1.35
N LEU A 31 12.07 9.84 2.12
CA LEU A 31 13.10 8.93 1.60
C LEU A 31 12.66 7.49 1.86
N ILE A 32 12.66 6.64 0.83
CA ILE A 32 12.57 5.19 0.99
C ILE A 32 13.98 4.62 1.00
N VAL A 33 14.36 3.91 2.06
CA VAL A 33 15.63 3.17 2.15
C VAL A 33 15.36 1.71 1.83
N THR A 34 16.02 1.18 0.80
CA THR A 34 15.80 -0.18 0.28
C THR A 34 17.07 -0.77 -0.36
N GLY A 35 16.97 -1.92 -1.03
CA GLY A 35 18.05 -2.54 -1.82
C GLY A 35 18.36 -3.98 -1.40
N GLN A 36 18.05 -4.34 -0.17
CA GLN A 36 18.04 -5.73 0.31
C GLN A 36 16.79 -5.97 1.13
N ASN A 37 16.10 -7.07 0.85
CA ASN A 37 14.93 -7.51 1.60
C ASN A 37 14.65 -8.99 1.27
N ASN A 38 14.15 -9.75 2.23
CA ASN A 38 13.59 -11.08 1.99
C ASN A 38 12.24 -11.04 1.26
N HIS A 39 11.65 -9.86 1.09
CA HIS A 39 10.49 -9.56 0.25
C HIS A 39 10.89 -8.91 -1.09
N ASN A 40 9.92 -8.75 -1.99
CA ASN A 40 10.12 -8.17 -3.32
C ASN A 40 10.26 -6.64 -3.27
N TRP A 41 11.41 -6.19 -2.74
CA TRP A 41 11.68 -4.78 -2.50
C TRP A 41 11.69 -3.91 -3.76
N GLN A 42 12.04 -4.50 -4.90
CA GLN A 42 12.00 -3.81 -6.20
C GLN A 42 10.56 -3.39 -6.56
N LYS A 43 9.56 -4.13 -6.07
CA LYS A 43 8.15 -3.79 -6.26
C LYS A 43 7.60 -2.95 -5.10
N SER A 44 7.86 -3.34 -3.84
CA SER A 44 7.34 -2.59 -2.70
C SER A 44 7.84 -1.16 -2.66
N SER A 45 9.13 -0.90 -2.92
CA SER A 45 9.67 0.46 -2.93
C SER A 45 8.98 1.38 -3.94
N LEU A 46 8.66 0.87 -5.13
CA LEU A 46 7.90 1.61 -6.16
C LEU A 46 6.44 1.81 -5.74
N TYR A 47 5.82 0.82 -5.11
CA TYR A 47 4.44 0.93 -4.60
C TYR A 47 4.36 1.94 -3.46
N LEU A 48 5.26 1.88 -2.49
CA LEU A 48 5.37 2.83 -1.38
C LEU A 48 5.58 4.25 -1.91
N LYS A 49 6.45 4.43 -2.91
CA LYS A 49 6.64 5.73 -3.58
C LYS A 49 5.33 6.22 -4.20
N ASN A 50 4.66 5.40 -5.00
CA ASN A 50 3.39 5.78 -5.63
C ASN A 50 2.31 6.13 -4.59
N ILE A 51 2.17 5.31 -3.55
CA ILE A 51 1.24 5.55 -2.44
C ILE A 51 1.49 6.93 -1.82
N LEU A 52 2.74 7.24 -1.48
CA LEU A 52 3.07 8.53 -0.86
C LEU A 52 2.88 9.70 -1.82
N GLU A 53 3.30 9.60 -3.08
CA GLU A 53 3.20 10.70 -4.05
C GLU A 53 1.75 11.02 -4.43
N LYS A 54 0.88 10.01 -4.57
CA LYS A 54 -0.55 10.23 -4.88
C LYS A 54 -1.33 10.88 -3.74
N SER A 55 -0.79 10.95 -2.53
CA SER A 55 -1.37 11.79 -1.47
C SER A 55 -1.29 13.29 -1.82
N ASN A 56 -0.45 13.68 -2.77
CA ASN A 56 -0.06 15.06 -3.09
C ASN A 56 0.59 15.82 -1.91
N ILE A 57 0.98 15.11 -0.84
CA ILE A 57 1.66 15.67 0.32
C ILE A 57 3.17 15.51 0.18
N PHE A 58 3.62 14.41 -0.44
CA PHE A 58 5.04 14.03 -0.48
C PHE A 58 5.67 14.15 -1.86
N THR A 59 6.95 14.48 -1.87
CA THR A 59 7.90 14.11 -2.94
C THR A 59 8.82 13.04 -2.39
N VAL A 60 9.05 11.96 -3.14
CA VAL A 60 9.74 10.77 -2.60
C VAL A 60 11.03 10.47 -3.36
N ASP A 61 12.14 10.39 -2.63
CA ASP A 61 13.38 9.81 -3.14
C ASP A 61 13.49 8.34 -2.73
N ILE A 62 14.24 7.54 -3.50
CA ILE A 62 14.59 6.16 -3.15
C ILE A 62 16.11 6.06 -3.08
N SER A 63 16.62 5.54 -1.97
CA SER A 63 18.02 5.15 -1.83
C SER A 63 18.11 3.62 -1.82
N VAL A 64 18.84 3.08 -2.79
CA VAL A 64 19.01 1.64 -3.01
C VAL A 64 20.42 1.27 -2.59
N SER A 65 20.54 0.35 -1.62
CA SER A 65 21.82 -0.17 -1.17
C SER A 65 22.49 -1.04 -2.24
N PRO A 66 23.79 -1.31 -2.09
CA PRO A 66 24.44 -2.45 -2.72
C PRO A 66 23.70 -3.77 -2.46
N GLU A 67 23.85 -4.73 -3.38
CA GLU A 67 23.30 -6.07 -3.25
C GLU A 67 23.88 -6.81 -2.02
N LYS A 68 23.20 -7.87 -1.59
CA LYS A 68 23.63 -8.69 -0.44
C LYS A 68 25.05 -9.22 -0.60
N GLY A 69 25.87 -9.07 0.43
CA GLY A 69 27.28 -9.44 0.50
C GLY A 69 28.23 -8.51 -0.26
N LYS A 70 27.75 -7.36 -0.77
CA LYS A 70 28.60 -6.33 -1.40
C LYS A 70 29.05 -5.29 -0.37
N ASP A 71 30.05 -4.50 -0.76
CA ASP A 71 30.60 -3.46 0.09
C ASP A 71 29.55 -2.36 0.36
N MET A 72 29.19 -2.18 1.63
CA MET A 72 28.23 -1.19 2.12
C MET A 72 28.90 0.13 2.53
N SER A 73 30.23 0.24 2.47
CA SER A 73 31.00 1.39 2.99
C SER A 73 30.62 2.72 2.34
N GLU A 74 30.25 2.70 1.06
CA GLU A 74 29.82 3.90 0.32
C GLU A 74 28.31 4.17 0.43
N PHE A 75 27.54 3.30 1.10
CA PHE A 75 26.11 3.51 1.33
C PHE A 75 25.90 4.50 2.48
N ILE A 76 26.28 5.75 2.25
CA ILE A 76 26.21 6.87 3.19
C ILE A 76 24.99 7.75 2.91
N ILE A 77 24.08 7.86 3.87
CA ILE A 77 22.84 8.64 3.72
C ILE A 77 22.83 9.85 4.66
N ASP A 78 22.50 11.02 4.12
CA ASP A 78 22.18 12.23 4.87
C ASP A 78 20.66 12.37 5.07
N PHE A 79 20.17 11.85 6.19
CA PHE A 79 18.74 11.84 6.52
C PHE A 79 18.16 13.22 6.84
N LYS A 80 18.99 14.22 7.17
CA LYS A 80 18.53 15.56 7.59
C LYS A 80 17.78 16.32 6.49
N LYS A 81 17.89 15.88 5.24
CA LYS A 81 17.19 16.44 4.07
C LYS A 81 15.72 16.04 3.99
N TYR A 82 15.27 15.09 4.80
CA TYR A 82 13.97 14.44 4.67
C TYR A 82 13.09 14.68 5.90
N ASP A 83 11.81 14.95 5.67
CA ASP A 83 10.81 15.11 6.73
C ASP A 83 10.39 13.74 7.30
N VAL A 84 10.45 12.68 6.48
CA VAL A 84 10.18 11.30 6.89
C VAL A 84 11.04 10.29 6.13
N VAL A 85 11.48 9.24 6.83
CA VAL A 85 12.20 8.10 6.26
C VAL A 85 11.32 6.86 6.34
N VAL A 86 11.14 6.15 5.23
CA VAL A 86 10.41 4.88 5.15
C VAL A 86 11.42 3.76 4.98
N LEU A 87 11.36 2.78 5.88
CA LEU A 87 12.23 1.61 5.88
C LEU A 87 11.56 0.48 5.09
N ASP A 88 12.17 0.07 3.99
CA ASP A 88 11.81 -1.10 3.19
C ASP A 88 13.08 -1.94 2.97
N TYR A 89 13.70 -2.34 4.08
CA TYR A 89 15.03 -2.95 4.10
C TYR A 89 15.15 -4.00 5.21
N ASN A 90 15.66 -5.18 4.85
CA ASN A 90 16.32 -6.09 5.78
C ASN A 90 17.47 -6.81 5.05
N GLY A 91 18.62 -6.91 5.69
CA GLY A 91 19.84 -7.39 5.04
C GLY A 91 21.10 -7.01 5.78
N ASP A 92 22.17 -6.81 5.04
CA ASP A 92 23.47 -6.47 5.59
C ASP A 92 23.45 -5.16 6.38
N SER A 93 24.22 -5.09 7.47
CA SER A 93 24.35 -3.87 8.25
C SER A 93 24.81 -2.70 7.38
N TRP A 94 24.16 -1.56 7.53
CA TRP A 94 24.60 -0.32 6.88
C TRP A 94 25.97 0.12 7.41
N ALA A 95 26.68 0.95 6.66
CA ALA A 95 27.90 1.59 7.16
C ALA A 95 27.66 2.31 8.50
N GLU A 96 28.65 2.29 9.40
CA GLU A 96 28.56 2.89 10.74
C GLU A 96 28.15 4.37 10.70
N GLU A 97 28.62 5.11 9.67
CA GLU A 97 28.24 6.51 9.47
C GLU A 97 26.73 6.64 9.16
N THR A 98 26.16 5.78 8.31
CA THR A 98 24.71 5.75 8.05
C THR A 98 23.92 5.37 9.29
N GLN A 99 24.41 4.40 10.06
CA GLN A 99 23.77 4.02 11.33
C GLN A 99 23.72 5.21 12.30
N THR A 100 24.85 5.89 12.46
CA THR A 100 24.99 7.08 13.30
C THR A 100 24.09 8.22 12.82
N ASN A 101 24.08 8.49 11.51
CA ASN A 101 23.24 9.51 10.89
C ASN A 101 21.75 9.22 11.10
N PHE A 102 21.33 7.96 11.01
CA PHE A 102 19.96 7.53 11.23
C PHE A 102 19.52 7.75 12.68
N VAL A 103 20.30 7.26 13.66
CA VAL A 103 19.96 7.42 15.09
C VAL A 103 19.89 8.90 15.47
N ASN A 104 20.85 9.71 15.01
CA ASN A 104 20.84 11.15 15.25
C ASN A 104 19.61 11.82 14.63
N TYR A 105 19.26 11.46 13.39
CA TYR A 105 18.07 11.97 12.71
C TYR A 105 16.79 11.71 13.52
N VAL A 106 16.57 10.47 13.97
CA VAL A 106 15.38 10.13 14.75
C VAL A 106 15.42 10.85 16.10
N ASN A 107 16.55 10.82 16.81
CA ASN A 107 16.69 11.47 18.10
C ASN A 107 16.40 12.99 18.04
N ASP A 108 16.78 13.65 16.94
CA ASP A 108 16.60 15.09 16.75
C ASP A 108 15.20 15.50 16.28
N GLY A 109 14.31 14.54 15.98
CA GLY A 109 12.91 14.82 15.62
C GLY A 109 12.46 14.30 14.27
N GLY A 110 13.32 13.55 13.58
CA GLY A 110 13.02 12.89 12.32
C GLY A 110 11.83 11.93 12.41
N GLY A 111 11.03 11.90 11.34
CA GLY A 111 9.92 10.96 11.21
C GLY A 111 10.37 9.64 10.60
N VAL A 112 9.88 8.52 11.11
CA VAL A 112 10.15 7.19 10.52
C VAL A 112 8.86 6.43 10.28
N VAL A 113 8.81 5.70 9.16
CA VAL A 113 7.84 4.65 8.90
C VAL A 113 8.58 3.33 8.81
N VAL A 114 8.25 2.39 9.70
CA VAL A 114 8.71 1.00 9.64
C VAL A 114 7.63 0.20 8.91
N TYR A 115 7.98 -0.36 7.76
CA TYR A 115 7.06 -1.07 6.91
C TYR A 115 7.38 -2.57 6.87
N HIS A 116 6.39 -3.37 7.30
CA HIS A 116 6.39 -4.82 7.21
C HIS A 116 7.72 -5.40 7.71
N ALA A 117 8.37 -6.26 6.93
CA ALA A 117 9.61 -6.96 7.25
C ALA A 117 10.84 -6.06 7.50
N ALA A 118 10.72 -4.72 7.42
CA ALA A 118 11.77 -3.84 7.89
C ALA A 118 12.03 -4.03 9.40
N ASP A 119 11.01 -4.41 10.17
CA ASP A 119 11.15 -4.74 11.60
C ASP A 119 12.01 -5.98 11.89
N ASN A 120 12.40 -6.74 10.86
CA ASN A 120 13.29 -7.89 10.98
C ASN A 120 14.76 -7.48 11.03
N ALA A 121 15.11 -6.30 10.51
CA ALA A 121 16.49 -5.92 10.31
C ALA A 121 17.27 -5.78 11.64
N PHE A 122 18.58 -6.01 11.56
CA PHE A 122 19.57 -5.61 12.57
C PHE A 122 19.24 -6.03 14.02
N PRO A 123 19.07 -7.34 14.32
CA PRO A 123 18.78 -7.82 15.68
C PRO A 123 19.84 -7.38 16.70
N ASP A 124 21.10 -7.29 16.28
CA ASP A 124 22.23 -6.91 17.15
C ASP A 124 22.42 -5.39 17.33
N TRP A 125 21.54 -4.55 16.76
CA TRP A 125 21.62 -3.10 16.86
C TRP A 125 20.58 -2.55 17.86
N PRO A 126 20.97 -2.23 19.11
CA PRO A 126 20.00 -1.89 20.16
C PRO A 126 19.15 -0.67 19.84
N GLU A 127 19.75 0.41 19.31
CA GLU A 127 19.03 1.63 18.97
C GLU A 127 17.99 1.38 17.87
N TYR A 128 18.29 0.53 16.89
CA TYR A 128 17.32 0.15 15.87
C TYR A 128 16.12 -0.57 16.47
N ASN A 129 16.36 -1.54 17.36
CA ASN A 129 15.29 -2.29 18.03
C ASN A 129 14.44 -1.41 18.97
N GLU A 130 15.03 -0.39 19.60
CA GLU A 130 14.30 0.64 20.35
C GLU A 130 13.45 1.53 19.43
N ILE A 131 13.93 1.86 18.23
CA ILE A 131 13.21 2.67 17.25
C ILE A 131 12.00 1.93 16.67
N ILE A 132 12.14 0.66 16.28
CA ILE A 132 11.03 -0.14 15.72
C ILE A 132 10.05 -0.64 16.80
N GLY A 133 10.50 -0.74 18.06
CA GLY A 133 9.74 -1.16 19.22
C GLY A 133 9.52 -2.67 19.33
N LEU A 134 8.99 -3.28 18.26
CA LEU A 134 8.81 -4.73 18.10
C LEU A 134 9.40 -5.14 16.75
N GLY A 135 9.88 -6.37 16.66
CA GLY A 135 10.35 -6.99 15.42
C GLY A 135 10.28 -8.52 15.52
N GLY A 136 10.70 -9.20 14.47
CA GLY A 136 10.67 -10.67 14.43
C GLY A 136 11.81 -11.25 13.60
N TRP A 137 11.84 -12.58 13.51
CA TRP A 137 12.82 -13.35 12.75
C TRP A 137 14.27 -13.00 13.14
N GLU A 138 15.24 -13.38 12.30
CA GLU A 138 16.67 -13.15 12.50
C GLU A 138 17.18 -13.62 13.88
N GLY A 139 16.62 -14.74 14.38
CA GLY A 139 17.01 -15.34 15.65
C GLY A 139 16.44 -14.68 16.89
N ARG A 140 15.54 -13.69 16.77
CA ARG A 140 14.88 -13.09 17.92
C ARG A 140 14.10 -14.13 18.73
N ASP A 141 14.14 -13.97 20.04
CA ASP A 141 13.49 -14.80 21.06
C ASP A 141 13.23 -13.95 22.31
N GLU A 142 12.99 -14.58 23.47
CA GLU A 142 12.75 -13.86 24.72
C GLU A 142 13.83 -12.87 25.15
N GLU A 143 15.08 -13.06 24.76
CA GLU A 143 16.17 -12.14 25.08
C GLU A 143 16.03 -10.81 24.32
N SER A 144 15.26 -10.80 23.23
CA SER A 144 14.94 -9.59 22.45
C SER A 144 13.92 -8.68 23.15
N GLY A 145 13.21 -9.18 24.17
CA GLY A 145 12.19 -8.46 24.93
C GLY A 145 10.82 -9.16 24.94
N PRO A 146 9.82 -8.57 25.62
CA PRO A 146 8.50 -9.20 25.79
C PRO A 146 7.70 -9.29 24.48
N TYR A 147 6.75 -10.22 24.44
CA TYR A 147 5.58 -10.06 23.57
C TYR A 147 4.72 -8.91 24.06
N VAL A 148 4.04 -8.23 23.14
CA VAL A 148 3.03 -7.22 23.46
C VAL A 148 1.78 -7.46 22.61
N TYR A 149 0.67 -7.79 23.27
CA TYR A 149 -0.60 -8.13 22.61
C TYR A 149 -1.79 -7.63 23.45
N ILE A 150 -3.01 -7.80 22.94
CA ILE A 150 -4.24 -7.37 23.62
C ILE A 150 -5.07 -8.57 24.09
N ILE A 151 -5.50 -8.54 25.35
CA ILE A 151 -6.50 -9.46 25.91
C ILE A 151 -7.53 -8.62 26.67
N ASP A 152 -8.82 -8.87 26.42
CA ASP A 152 -9.94 -8.22 27.11
C ASP A 152 -9.87 -6.68 27.13
N GLY A 153 -9.34 -6.08 26.06
CA GLY A 153 -9.20 -4.62 25.91
C GLY A 153 -7.98 -4.02 26.61
N GLU A 154 -7.14 -4.82 27.24
CA GLU A 154 -5.94 -4.39 27.95
C GLU A 154 -4.68 -4.83 27.21
N VAL A 155 -3.62 -3.99 27.30
CA VAL A 155 -2.31 -4.31 26.73
C VAL A 155 -1.56 -5.21 27.71
N VAL A 156 -1.19 -6.40 27.25
CA VAL A 156 -0.39 -7.38 28.01
C VAL A 156 1.06 -7.32 27.54
N ARG A 157 1.99 -7.40 28.49
CA ARG A 157 3.43 -7.58 28.25
C ARG A 157 3.86 -8.90 28.86
N ASP A 158 4.39 -9.78 28.01
CA ASP A 158 4.63 -11.17 28.38
C ASP A 158 6.10 -11.55 28.10
N ASN A 159 6.83 -11.86 29.19
CA ASN A 159 8.23 -12.26 29.14
C ASN A 159 8.43 -13.78 29.18
N SER A 160 7.37 -14.57 28.96
CA SER A 160 7.52 -16.03 28.80
C SER A 160 8.52 -16.36 27.69
N SER A 161 9.16 -17.53 27.74
CA SER A 161 10.08 -17.97 26.67
C SER A 161 9.35 -18.25 25.36
N GLY A 162 10.02 -18.00 24.23
CA GLY A 162 9.54 -18.33 22.90
C GLY A 162 10.13 -17.46 21.80
N ARG A 163 9.96 -17.93 20.55
CA ARG A 163 10.45 -17.24 19.35
C ARG A 163 9.97 -15.77 19.28
N GLY A 164 10.73 -14.93 18.60
CA GLY A 164 10.32 -13.61 18.15
C GLY A 164 9.93 -13.64 16.67
N GLY A 165 8.65 -13.48 16.39
CA GLY A 165 8.09 -13.42 15.03
C GLY A 165 7.57 -14.76 14.51
N SER A 166 6.34 -14.72 14.02
CA SER A 166 5.68 -15.74 13.24
C SER A 166 4.54 -15.13 12.41
N HIS A 167 3.97 -15.89 11.49
CA HIS A 167 2.67 -15.58 10.91
C HIS A 167 1.99 -16.87 10.47
N GLY A 168 0.66 -16.84 10.39
CA GLY A 168 -0.14 -17.90 9.80
C GLY A 168 -0.13 -17.87 8.26
N GLN A 169 -1.05 -18.63 7.65
CA GLN A 169 -1.35 -18.54 6.23
C GLN A 169 -1.91 -17.17 5.87
N GLN A 170 -1.60 -16.68 4.66
CA GLN A 170 -2.16 -15.41 4.19
C GLN A 170 -3.68 -15.50 4.03
N HIS A 171 -4.41 -14.56 4.65
CA HIS A 171 -5.86 -14.47 4.62
C HIS A 171 -6.31 -13.01 4.78
N GLU A 172 -7.58 -12.73 4.50
CA GLU A 172 -8.19 -11.45 4.90
C GLU A 172 -8.51 -11.49 6.40
N PHE A 173 -8.27 -10.39 7.10
CA PHE A 173 -8.55 -10.29 8.53
C PHE A 173 -9.08 -8.90 8.90
N ALA A 174 -9.87 -8.84 9.96
CA ALA A 174 -10.39 -7.58 10.45
C ALA A 174 -9.33 -6.87 11.30
N VAL A 175 -9.04 -5.62 10.94
CA VAL A 175 -8.27 -4.71 11.77
C VAL A 175 -9.23 -3.92 12.64
N GLN A 176 -8.93 -3.83 13.94
CA GLN A 176 -9.72 -3.13 14.93
C GLN A 176 -8.93 -1.98 15.54
N ALA A 177 -9.53 -0.78 15.55
CA ALA A 177 -8.96 0.40 16.18
C ALA A 177 -8.93 0.24 17.70
N PHE A 178 -7.76 0.49 18.29
CA PHE A 178 -7.57 0.53 19.74
C PHE A 178 -7.46 1.97 20.27
N GLN A 179 -6.92 2.87 19.44
CA GLN A 179 -6.75 4.29 19.76
C GLN A 179 -7.43 5.18 18.70
N PRO A 180 -8.77 5.16 18.59
CA PRO A 180 -9.50 5.82 17.50
C PRO A 180 -9.30 7.34 17.45
N GLU A 181 -8.97 7.98 18.58
CA GLU A 181 -8.70 9.43 18.65
C GLU A 181 -7.28 9.82 18.21
N HIS A 182 -6.38 8.85 18.00
CA HIS A 182 -5.04 9.14 17.50
C HIS A 182 -5.12 9.77 16.10
N PRO A 183 -4.34 10.81 15.75
CA PRO A 183 -4.45 11.49 14.46
C PRO A 183 -4.47 10.58 13.23
N ILE A 184 -3.72 9.48 13.25
CA ILE A 184 -3.68 8.47 12.18
C ILE A 184 -5.05 7.79 12.00
N LEU A 185 -5.71 7.42 13.10
CA LEU A 185 -6.98 6.68 13.09
C LEU A 185 -8.22 7.57 13.16
N LYS A 186 -8.06 8.86 13.46
CA LYS A 186 -9.17 9.76 13.68
C LYS A 186 -10.12 9.79 12.48
N GLY A 187 -11.38 9.45 12.75
CA GLY A 187 -12.46 9.38 11.76
C GLY A 187 -12.45 8.13 10.88
N LEU A 188 -11.52 7.18 11.07
CA LEU A 188 -11.63 5.85 10.45
C LEU A 188 -12.70 5.02 11.18
N PRO A 189 -13.32 4.02 10.51
CA PRO A 189 -14.16 3.03 11.17
C PRO A 189 -13.45 2.34 12.34
N GLU A 190 -14.21 1.95 13.37
CA GLU A 190 -13.66 1.19 14.51
C GLU A 190 -13.11 -0.17 14.11
N LYS A 191 -13.63 -0.74 13.02
CA LYS A 191 -13.21 -2.03 12.48
C LYS A 191 -13.36 -2.05 10.96
N TRP A 192 -12.39 -2.61 10.26
CA TRP A 192 -12.40 -2.74 8.80
C TRP A 192 -11.68 -4.00 8.34
N LEU A 193 -12.10 -4.55 7.19
CA LEU A 193 -11.47 -5.72 6.61
C LEU A 193 -10.20 -5.33 5.84
N HIS A 194 -9.06 -5.89 6.24
CA HIS A 194 -7.83 -5.83 5.48
C HIS A 194 -7.81 -6.92 4.42
N ALA A 195 -7.22 -6.62 3.26
CA ALA A 195 -7.10 -7.58 2.18
C ALA A 195 -6.18 -8.75 2.57
N LYS A 196 -6.09 -9.75 1.69
CA LYS A 196 -5.26 -10.94 1.92
C LYS A 196 -3.80 -10.53 2.21
N ASP A 197 -3.30 -10.87 3.39
CA ASP A 197 -1.98 -10.49 3.87
C ASP A 197 -1.45 -11.49 4.89
N GLU A 198 -0.19 -11.34 5.30
CA GLU A 198 0.40 -11.99 6.47
C GLU A 198 0.02 -11.23 7.73
N LEU A 199 -0.64 -11.91 8.67
CA LEU A 199 -0.86 -11.37 10.01
C LEU A 199 0.32 -11.76 10.90
N TYR A 200 1.28 -10.84 11.06
CA TYR A 200 2.42 -11.03 11.95
C TYR A 200 1.93 -11.28 13.38
N SER A 201 2.59 -12.21 14.06
CA SER A 201 2.27 -12.69 15.39
C SER A 201 3.57 -12.90 16.17
N GLU A 202 3.48 -12.93 17.50
CA GLU A 202 4.62 -13.21 18.39
C GLU A 202 5.83 -12.28 18.17
N LEU A 203 5.63 -11.05 17.67
CA LEU A 203 6.72 -10.07 17.56
C LEU A 203 7.25 -9.72 18.96
N ARG A 204 8.57 -9.48 19.04
CA ARG A 204 9.28 -9.15 20.27
C ARG A 204 10.19 -7.95 20.08
N GLY A 205 10.43 -7.23 21.15
CA GLY A 205 11.38 -6.13 21.16
C GLY A 205 11.36 -5.40 22.50
N PRO A 206 12.18 -4.35 22.64
CA PRO A 206 12.22 -3.54 23.85
C PRO A 206 10.84 -2.96 24.23
N ALA A 207 10.02 -2.66 23.22
CA ALA A 207 8.66 -2.14 23.34
C ALA A 207 8.55 -0.94 24.31
N ARG A 208 9.55 -0.05 24.33
CA ARG A 208 9.58 1.16 25.15
C ARG A 208 8.93 2.33 24.41
N ASN A 209 8.27 3.23 25.14
CA ASN A 209 7.56 4.40 24.57
C ASN A 209 6.64 4.06 23.39
N PHE A 210 6.03 2.87 23.50
CA PHE A 210 5.30 2.18 22.45
C PHE A 210 3.79 2.29 22.70
N LYS A 211 3.01 2.49 21.63
CA LYS A 211 1.54 2.45 21.67
C LYS A 211 0.99 1.61 20.53
N ILE A 212 0.08 0.70 20.86
CA ILE A 212 -0.76 0.01 19.87
C ILE A 212 -1.84 0.99 19.41
N LEU A 213 -1.95 1.20 18.10
CA LEU A 213 -3.04 1.99 17.50
C LEU A 213 -4.18 1.10 17.05
N ALA A 214 -3.86 -0.04 16.43
CA ALA A 214 -4.83 -1.03 15.97
C ALA A 214 -4.25 -2.45 16.11
N TYR A 215 -5.13 -3.44 16.23
CA TYR A 215 -4.79 -4.86 16.33
C TYR A 215 -5.65 -5.71 15.41
N ALA A 216 -5.27 -6.97 15.22
CA ALA A 216 -6.08 -7.97 14.55
C ALA A 216 -6.01 -9.31 15.29
N PHE A 217 -7.09 -10.08 15.24
CA PHE A 217 -7.15 -11.40 15.88
C PHE A 217 -6.44 -12.45 14.99
N ALA A 218 -5.38 -13.06 15.52
CA ALA A 218 -4.61 -14.09 14.85
C ALA A 218 -5.32 -15.45 14.98
N ASP A 219 -6.32 -15.69 14.12
CA ASP A 219 -7.16 -16.89 14.15
C ASP A 219 -6.37 -18.18 13.92
N GLU A 220 -6.49 -19.13 14.86
CA GLU A 220 -5.84 -20.45 14.81
C GLU A 220 -6.23 -21.25 13.57
N LYS A 221 -7.40 -21.00 12.98
CA LYS A 221 -7.83 -21.60 11.70
C LYS A 221 -6.83 -21.35 10.57
N TYR A 222 -6.16 -20.21 10.59
CA TYR A 222 -5.13 -19.84 9.62
C TYR A 222 -3.71 -20.08 10.18
N GLY A 223 -3.58 -20.75 11.32
CA GLY A 223 -2.29 -20.96 12.00
C GLY A 223 -1.82 -19.74 12.80
N GLY A 224 -2.72 -18.85 13.21
CA GLY A 224 -2.43 -17.77 14.15
C GLY A 224 -2.34 -18.24 15.61
N THR A 225 -2.02 -17.31 16.51
CA THR A 225 -1.74 -17.57 17.94
C THR A 225 -2.97 -17.61 18.84
N GLY A 226 -4.14 -17.25 18.32
CA GLY A 226 -5.34 -17.00 19.12
C GLY A 226 -5.29 -15.70 19.93
N ARG A 227 -4.32 -14.81 19.65
CA ARG A 227 -4.16 -13.51 20.33
C ARG A 227 -4.65 -12.36 19.46
N ASN A 228 -4.90 -11.20 20.07
CA ASN A 228 -5.02 -9.94 19.35
C ASN A 228 -3.64 -9.30 19.20
N GLU A 229 -3.07 -9.44 18.01
CA GLU A 229 -1.71 -8.99 17.70
C GLU A 229 -1.72 -7.54 17.21
N PRO A 230 -0.75 -6.70 17.62
CA PRO A 230 -0.67 -5.32 17.18
C PRO A 230 -0.31 -5.26 15.69
N VAL A 231 -1.05 -4.46 14.92
CA VAL A 231 -0.80 -4.31 13.47
C VAL A 231 -0.40 -2.90 13.06
N LEU A 232 -0.84 -1.89 13.81
CA LEU A 232 -0.43 -0.49 13.64
C LEU A 232 0.03 0.05 14.98
N MET A 233 1.22 0.64 15.01
CA MET A 233 1.90 1.04 16.25
C MET A 233 2.58 2.40 16.08
N THR A 234 2.85 3.05 17.21
CA THR A 234 3.73 4.22 17.25
C THR A 234 4.78 4.08 18.33
N ILE A 235 5.97 4.60 18.05
CA ILE A 235 7.11 4.59 18.96
C ILE A 235 7.67 6.01 19.02
N ALA A 236 8.03 6.47 20.22
CA ALA A 236 8.76 7.71 20.42
C ALA A 236 10.21 7.42 20.81
N TYR A 237 11.16 7.95 20.04
CA TYR A 237 12.60 7.81 20.26
C TYR A 237 13.27 9.18 20.20
N GLY A 238 13.84 9.64 21.31
CA GLY A 238 14.27 11.03 21.45
C GLY A 238 13.10 11.99 21.18
N LYS A 239 13.25 12.87 20.20
CA LYS A 239 12.19 13.78 19.71
C LYS A 239 11.44 13.22 18.49
N GLY A 240 11.90 12.10 17.95
CA GLY A 240 11.40 11.48 16.73
C GLY A 240 10.05 10.81 16.91
N ARG A 241 9.35 10.64 15.78
CA ARG A 241 8.05 9.98 15.71
C ARG A 241 8.14 8.81 14.74
N VAL A 242 7.87 7.62 15.24
CA VAL A 242 7.90 6.40 14.43
C VAL A 242 6.48 5.88 14.29
N PHE A 243 6.06 5.64 13.06
CA PHE A 243 4.88 4.85 12.74
C PHE A 243 5.34 3.47 12.27
N HIS A 244 4.81 2.41 12.85
CA HIS A 244 5.18 1.04 12.50
C HIS A 244 3.91 0.30 12.07
N THR A 245 3.89 -0.16 10.81
CA THR A 245 2.84 -1.04 10.27
C THR A 245 3.44 -2.39 9.91
N VAL A 246 2.86 -3.48 10.45
CA VAL A 246 3.23 -4.86 10.06
C VAL A 246 2.53 -5.31 8.78
N LEU A 247 1.57 -4.52 8.29
CA LEU A 247 0.79 -4.84 7.10
C LEU A 247 1.56 -4.54 5.81
N GLY A 248 1.12 -5.18 4.73
CA GLY A 248 1.52 -4.83 3.36
C GLY A 248 2.48 -5.83 2.72
N HIS A 249 2.31 -7.14 2.91
CA HIS A 249 3.21 -8.14 2.33
C HIS A 249 3.47 -7.97 0.82
N ALA A 250 4.77 -7.89 0.48
CA ALA A 250 5.26 -7.81 -0.89
C ALA A 250 5.88 -9.15 -1.35
N GLY A 251 5.04 -10.10 -1.73
CA GLY A 251 5.49 -11.45 -2.12
C GLY A 251 6.25 -11.52 -3.45
N ASN A 252 6.64 -12.73 -3.84
CA ASN A 252 7.38 -12.95 -5.11
C ASN A 252 6.48 -12.94 -6.37
N GLY A 253 5.23 -12.50 -6.23
CA GLY A 253 4.26 -12.42 -7.31
C GLY A 253 4.24 -11.06 -8.02
N ASN A 254 3.34 -10.94 -9.00
CA ASN A 254 3.04 -9.67 -9.67
C ASN A 254 1.84 -8.95 -9.06
N PHE A 255 1.33 -9.45 -7.93
CA PHE A 255 0.10 -8.99 -7.30
C PHE A 255 0.31 -8.89 -5.79
N PHE A 256 -0.12 -7.78 -5.21
CA PHE A 256 0.18 -7.41 -3.83
C PHE A 256 -1.09 -6.98 -3.10
N PRO A 257 -2.04 -7.91 -2.85
CA PRO A 257 -3.36 -7.56 -2.33
C PRO A 257 -3.28 -6.73 -1.03
N ALA A 258 -2.31 -7.06 -0.19
CA ALA A 258 -1.99 -6.33 1.02
C ALA A 258 -1.61 -4.86 0.76
N MET A 259 -0.71 -4.61 -0.20
CA MET A 259 -0.25 -3.26 -0.56
C MET A 259 -1.32 -2.47 -1.32
N GLU A 260 -2.24 -3.15 -1.98
CA GLU A 260 -3.33 -2.57 -2.76
C GLU A 260 -4.57 -2.24 -1.92
N CYS A 261 -4.63 -2.76 -0.70
CA CYS A 261 -5.72 -2.51 0.22
C CYS A 261 -5.79 -1.02 0.55
N ALA A 262 -6.95 -0.40 0.30
CA ALA A 262 -7.19 1.00 0.65
C ALA A 262 -6.98 1.26 2.16
N GLY A 263 -7.24 0.27 3.01
CA GLY A 263 -6.97 0.34 4.45
C GLY A 263 -5.49 0.54 4.74
N PHE A 264 -4.62 -0.29 4.14
CA PHE A 264 -3.16 -0.15 4.24
C PHE A 264 -2.67 1.17 3.64
N VAL A 265 -3.12 1.52 2.44
CA VAL A 265 -2.69 2.75 1.75
C VAL A 265 -3.01 3.99 2.60
N VAL A 266 -4.24 4.08 3.11
CA VAL A 266 -4.68 5.24 3.91
C VAL A 266 -3.92 5.31 5.22
N THR A 267 -3.71 4.20 5.92
CA THR A 267 -2.98 4.22 7.19
C THR A 267 -1.49 4.48 6.99
N LEU A 268 -0.89 4.01 5.89
CA LEU A 268 0.48 4.33 5.51
C LEU A 268 0.66 5.83 5.21
N GLN A 269 -0.19 6.42 4.37
CA GLN A 269 -0.11 7.85 4.05
C GLN A 269 -0.32 8.72 5.29
N ARG A 270 -1.30 8.38 6.14
CA ARG A 270 -1.57 9.11 7.39
C ARG A 270 -0.45 8.92 8.41
N GLY A 271 0.10 7.72 8.51
CA GLY A 271 1.23 7.39 9.36
C GLY A 271 2.49 8.16 8.97
N ALA A 272 2.79 8.25 7.67
CA ALA A 272 3.90 9.05 7.14
C ALA A 272 3.70 10.55 7.42
N GLU A 273 2.49 11.09 7.20
CA GLU A 273 2.19 12.51 7.48
C GLU A 273 2.34 12.84 8.96
N TRP A 274 1.86 11.94 9.82
CA TRP A 274 1.99 12.08 11.27
C TRP A 274 3.43 11.94 11.73
N ALA A 275 4.20 10.99 11.19
CA ALA A 275 5.62 10.86 11.51
C ALA A 275 6.37 12.14 11.14
N ALA A 276 6.13 12.68 9.94
CA ALA A 276 6.74 13.92 9.48
C ALA A 276 6.34 15.16 10.30
N THR A 277 5.06 15.30 10.67
CA THR A 277 4.52 16.60 11.13
C THR A 277 3.86 16.60 12.51
N GLY A 278 3.61 15.41 13.07
CA GLY A 278 2.79 15.20 14.26
C GLY A 278 1.29 15.38 14.02
N LYS A 279 0.84 15.60 12.78
CA LYS A 279 -0.55 15.89 12.41
C LYS A 279 -0.97 15.06 11.20
N VAL A 280 -2.28 14.92 11.01
CA VAL A 280 -2.89 14.33 9.82
C VAL A 280 -3.95 15.29 9.30
N LYS A 281 -3.87 15.66 8.02
CA LYS A 281 -4.85 16.54 7.36
C LYS A 281 -5.68 15.82 6.30
N GLN A 282 -5.31 14.58 5.97
CA GLN A 282 -5.95 13.79 4.94
C GLN A 282 -7.40 13.43 5.30
N LYS A 283 -8.31 13.68 4.35
CA LYS A 283 -9.71 13.24 4.45
C LYS A 283 -9.79 11.72 4.24
N LEU A 284 -10.83 11.11 4.81
CA LEU A 284 -11.13 9.70 4.57
C LEU A 284 -11.62 9.53 3.11
N PRO A 285 -10.99 8.69 2.28
CA PRO A 285 -11.52 8.39 0.96
C PRO A 285 -12.79 7.52 1.03
N ALA A 286 -13.67 7.66 0.05
CA ALA A 286 -14.89 6.85 -0.06
C ALA A 286 -14.58 5.34 -0.24
N SER A 287 -13.40 5.03 -0.77
CA SER A 287 -12.86 3.69 -0.95
C SER A 287 -12.30 3.05 0.31
N PHE A 288 -12.40 3.67 1.49
CA PHE A 288 -11.91 3.04 2.72
C PHE A 288 -12.71 1.76 3.04
N PRO A 289 -12.05 0.65 3.43
CA PRO A 289 -12.73 -0.62 3.66
C PRO A 289 -13.80 -0.57 4.75
N THR A 290 -14.77 -1.47 4.63
CA THR A 290 -15.82 -1.68 5.66
C THR A 290 -15.49 -2.91 6.49
N GLU A 291 -16.24 -3.16 7.57
CA GLU A 291 -16.05 -4.38 8.38
C GLU A 291 -16.21 -5.67 7.57
N SER A 292 -17.09 -5.69 6.56
CA SER A 292 -17.41 -6.91 5.79
C SER A 292 -16.73 -6.97 4.42
N LYS A 293 -15.99 -5.94 4.01
CA LYS A 293 -15.45 -5.85 2.65
C LYS A 293 -14.15 -5.05 2.61
N SER A 294 -13.09 -5.71 2.16
CA SER A 294 -11.84 -5.09 1.76
C SER A 294 -12.07 -4.32 0.46
N LEU A 295 -11.45 -3.16 0.34
CA LEU A 295 -11.53 -2.33 -0.86
C LEU A 295 -10.12 -2.06 -1.38
N GLN A 296 -10.00 -2.07 -2.70
CA GLN A 296 -8.78 -1.69 -3.40
C GLN A 296 -8.71 -0.17 -3.47
N TRP A 297 -7.51 0.38 -3.38
CA TRP A 297 -7.30 1.81 -3.49
C TRP A 297 -7.57 2.33 -4.91
N GLU A 298 -8.32 3.43 -5.02
CA GLU A 298 -8.84 3.97 -6.30
C GLU A 298 -7.75 4.46 -7.25
N TYR A 299 -6.58 4.85 -6.73
CA TYR A 299 -5.42 5.29 -7.51
C TYR A 299 -4.39 4.18 -7.72
N PHE A 300 -4.83 2.93 -7.58
CA PHE A 300 -4.11 1.80 -8.17
C PHE A 300 -4.23 1.88 -9.70
N GLU A 301 -3.56 2.88 -10.25
CA GLU A 301 -3.27 3.09 -11.66
C GLU A 301 -1.74 3.06 -11.80
N ASP A 302 -1.28 2.25 -12.75
CA ASP A 302 -0.03 2.45 -13.50
C ASP A 302 1.31 2.42 -12.74
N VAL A 303 1.72 1.24 -12.27
CA VAL A 303 3.18 0.95 -12.22
C VAL A 303 3.66 0.30 -13.52
N GLN A 304 2.76 -0.09 -14.43
CA GLN A 304 3.09 -0.42 -15.82
C GLN A 304 1.90 -0.08 -16.71
N ASP A 305 2.12 0.78 -17.70
CA ASP A 305 1.22 0.87 -18.86
C ASP A 305 0.96 -0.55 -19.40
N GLY A 306 -0.26 -1.06 -19.22
CA GLY A 306 -0.73 -2.27 -19.90
C GLY A 306 -1.20 -3.45 -19.04
N ILE A 307 -1.72 -4.45 -19.72
CA ILE A 307 -2.44 -5.60 -19.14
C ILE A 307 -1.50 -6.74 -18.71
N THR A 308 -0.22 -6.64 -19.05
CA THR A 308 0.80 -7.66 -18.75
C THR A 308 0.81 -8.12 -17.29
N PRO A 309 0.71 -7.24 -16.27
CA PRO A 309 0.65 -7.66 -14.87
C PRO A 309 -0.59 -8.50 -14.53
N PHE A 310 -1.68 -8.34 -15.27
CA PHE A 310 -2.99 -8.96 -15.03
C PHE A 310 -3.26 -10.17 -15.94
N LEU A 311 -2.37 -10.47 -16.88
CA LEU A 311 -2.60 -11.51 -17.89
C LEU A 311 -2.91 -12.88 -17.27
N SER A 312 -2.17 -13.29 -16.25
CA SER A 312 -2.37 -14.58 -15.58
C SER A 312 -3.74 -14.67 -14.88
N ARG A 313 -4.30 -13.54 -14.45
CA ARG A 313 -5.63 -13.46 -13.82
C ARG A 313 -6.74 -13.52 -14.86
N LEU A 314 -6.51 -12.93 -16.05
CA LEU A 314 -7.39 -13.13 -17.20
C LEU A 314 -7.39 -14.60 -17.64
N GLU A 315 -6.27 -15.32 -17.50
CA GLU A 315 -6.21 -16.76 -17.82
C GLU A 315 -6.97 -17.63 -16.80
N LYS A 316 -6.97 -17.27 -15.51
CA LYS A 316 -7.40 -18.18 -14.41
C LYS A 316 -8.47 -17.59 -13.50
N TYR A 317 -9.62 -17.24 -14.05
CA TYR A 317 -10.76 -16.80 -13.27
C TYR A 317 -11.51 -17.98 -12.66
N GLU A 318 -11.93 -17.82 -11.40
CA GLU A 318 -12.78 -18.75 -10.68
C GLU A 318 -14.07 -18.02 -10.23
N PRO A 319 -15.25 -18.60 -10.43
CA PRO A 319 -16.50 -18.01 -9.97
C PRO A 319 -16.48 -17.69 -8.48
N GLY A 320 -16.87 -16.45 -8.13
CA GLY A 320 -16.85 -15.96 -6.74
C GLY A 320 -15.48 -15.41 -6.27
N LYS A 321 -14.46 -15.42 -7.14
CA LYS A 321 -13.19 -14.71 -6.91
C LYS A 321 -13.20 -13.33 -7.59
N SER A 322 -12.11 -12.58 -7.38
CA SER A 322 -11.98 -11.20 -7.87
C SER A 322 -12.11 -11.09 -9.40
N TYR A 323 -12.92 -10.12 -9.84
CA TYR A 323 -13.18 -9.77 -11.25
C TYR A 323 -12.24 -8.68 -11.80
N GLU A 324 -11.27 -8.27 -11.02
CA GLU A 324 -10.46 -7.08 -11.23
C GLU A 324 -9.69 -7.07 -12.55
N ALA A 325 -9.12 -8.19 -12.98
CA ALA A 325 -8.37 -8.24 -14.25
C ALA A 325 -9.26 -7.90 -15.46
N PHE A 326 -10.53 -8.32 -15.42
CA PHE A 326 -11.52 -7.93 -16.42
C PHE A 326 -11.96 -6.48 -16.24
N ASN A 327 -12.06 -5.96 -15.01
CA ASN A 327 -12.32 -4.54 -14.75
C ASN A 327 -11.23 -3.65 -15.34
N VAL A 328 -9.95 -4.01 -15.14
CA VAL A 328 -8.79 -3.30 -15.68
C VAL A 328 -8.82 -3.34 -17.19
N LEU A 329 -9.03 -4.51 -17.80
CA LEU A 329 -9.14 -4.63 -19.25
C LEU A 329 -10.29 -3.78 -19.80
N ARG A 330 -11.47 -3.79 -19.15
CA ARG A 330 -12.62 -2.95 -19.54
C ARG A 330 -12.28 -1.47 -19.49
N LYS A 331 -11.65 -1.03 -18.41
CA LYS A 331 -11.27 0.37 -18.21
C LYS A 331 -10.29 0.82 -19.30
N LEU A 332 -9.22 0.05 -19.51
CA LEU A 332 -8.22 0.33 -20.54
C LEU A 332 -8.82 0.38 -21.94
N VAL A 333 -9.70 -0.56 -22.28
CA VAL A 333 -10.44 -0.54 -23.55
C VAL A 333 -11.32 0.70 -23.68
N ALA A 334 -12.02 1.09 -22.61
CA ALA A 334 -12.90 2.27 -22.63
C ALA A 334 -12.13 3.59 -22.74
N GLU A 335 -11.00 3.72 -22.04
CA GLU A 335 -10.16 4.94 -22.06
C GLU A 335 -9.44 5.13 -23.39
N ASN A 336 -9.11 4.03 -24.07
CA ASN A 336 -8.38 4.05 -25.32
C ASN A 336 -9.28 3.71 -26.53
N SER A 337 -10.61 3.83 -26.40
CA SER A 337 -11.54 3.48 -27.48
C SER A 337 -11.37 4.32 -28.75
N GLY A 338 -10.72 5.49 -28.64
CA GLY A 338 -10.36 6.35 -29.76
C GLY A 338 -8.94 6.14 -30.32
N ASP A 339 -8.16 5.22 -29.74
CA ASP A 339 -6.80 4.89 -30.19
C ASP A 339 -6.83 3.54 -30.91
N GLU A 340 -6.72 3.58 -32.24
CA GLU A 340 -6.78 2.38 -33.10
C GLU A 340 -5.66 1.38 -32.79
N GLN A 341 -4.45 1.85 -32.45
CA GLN A 341 -3.33 0.98 -32.16
C GLN A 341 -3.58 0.23 -30.85
N LYS A 342 -4.04 0.93 -29.82
CA LYS A 342 -4.38 0.32 -28.52
C LYS A 342 -5.54 -0.64 -28.64
N MET A 343 -6.57 -0.29 -29.40
CA MET A 343 -7.69 -1.20 -29.65
C MET A 343 -7.25 -2.47 -30.37
N ALA A 344 -6.34 -2.39 -31.34
CA ALA A 344 -5.76 -3.57 -31.98
C ALA A 344 -4.95 -4.43 -31.00
N GLU A 345 -4.18 -3.82 -30.08
CA GLU A 345 -3.46 -4.54 -29.02
C GLU A 345 -4.43 -5.33 -28.11
N TYR A 346 -5.53 -4.72 -27.68
CA TYR A 346 -6.53 -5.35 -26.82
C TYR A 346 -7.34 -6.44 -27.55
N GLN A 347 -7.68 -6.20 -28.81
CA GLN A 347 -8.26 -7.21 -29.69
C GLN A 347 -7.34 -8.42 -29.83
N GLN A 348 -6.05 -8.22 -30.07
CA GLN A 348 -5.11 -9.33 -30.19
C GLN A 348 -4.94 -10.09 -28.87
N LEU A 349 -4.92 -9.36 -27.75
CA LEU A 349 -4.84 -9.94 -26.41
C LEU A 349 -6.02 -10.88 -26.11
N VAL A 350 -7.26 -10.40 -26.26
CA VAL A 350 -8.43 -11.23 -25.97
C VAL A 350 -8.52 -12.42 -26.91
N LEU A 351 -8.14 -12.23 -28.18
CA LEU A 351 -8.04 -13.33 -29.14
C LEU A 351 -7.01 -14.39 -28.69
N ASN A 352 -5.84 -13.97 -28.18
CA ASN A 352 -4.82 -14.86 -27.64
C ASN A 352 -5.31 -15.62 -26.41
N LEU A 353 -6.02 -14.94 -25.50
CA LEU A 353 -6.60 -15.56 -24.32
C LEU A 353 -7.66 -16.61 -24.68
N LEU A 354 -8.53 -16.32 -25.65
CA LEU A 354 -9.54 -17.26 -26.13
C LEU A 354 -8.91 -18.52 -26.78
N LYS A 355 -7.82 -18.34 -27.55
CA LYS A 355 -7.06 -19.43 -28.19
C LYS A 355 -6.22 -20.24 -27.21
N SER A 356 -5.71 -19.61 -26.14
CA SER A 356 -4.79 -20.24 -25.20
C SER A 356 -5.40 -21.46 -24.51
N GLY A 357 -4.62 -22.54 -24.41
CA GLY A 357 -4.95 -23.71 -23.59
C GLY A 357 -4.73 -23.49 -22.09
N LYS A 358 -4.08 -22.39 -21.69
CA LYS A 358 -3.88 -22.01 -20.29
C LYS A 358 -5.08 -21.28 -19.70
N THR A 359 -5.90 -20.67 -20.56
CA THR A 359 -7.09 -19.94 -20.15
C THR A 359 -8.20 -20.90 -19.76
N THR A 360 -8.67 -20.79 -18.52
CA THR A 360 -9.77 -21.57 -17.95
C THR A 360 -11.09 -21.35 -18.70
N VAL A 361 -11.99 -22.32 -18.62
CA VAL A 361 -13.35 -22.24 -19.20
C VAL A 361 -14.08 -21.00 -18.68
N GLU A 362 -14.02 -20.75 -17.37
CA GLU A 362 -14.70 -19.63 -16.73
C GLU A 362 -14.15 -18.27 -17.20
N SER A 363 -12.83 -18.13 -17.34
CA SER A 363 -12.23 -16.95 -17.99
C SER A 363 -12.73 -16.75 -19.42
N LYS A 364 -12.79 -17.82 -20.23
CA LYS A 364 -13.27 -17.72 -21.61
C LYS A 364 -14.74 -17.28 -21.67
N LYS A 365 -15.59 -17.76 -20.77
CA LYS A 365 -17.00 -17.32 -20.68
C LYS A 365 -17.11 -15.81 -20.46
N VAL A 366 -16.30 -15.26 -19.56
CA VAL A 366 -16.25 -13.80 -19.32
C VAL A 366 -15.80 -13.05 -20.58
N LEU A 367 -14.69 -13.49 -21.18
CA LEU A 367 -14.13 -12.85 -22.38
C LEU A 367 -15.15 -12.81 -23.54
N LEU A 368 -15.84 -13.94 -23.78
CA LEU A 368 -16.87 -14.06 -24.82
C LEU A 368 -18.08 -13.15 -24.56
N LYS A 369 -18.52 -13.02 -23.30
CA LYS A 369 -19.68 -12.17 -22.96
C LYS A 369 -19.34 -10.69 -23.03
N GLU A 370 -18.20 -10.30 -22.45
CA GLU A 370 -17.95 -8.90 -22.14
C GLU A 370 -17.18 -8.16 -23.23
N PHE A 371 -16.36 -8.87 -24.01
CA PHE A 371 -15.46 -8.27 -24.98
C PHE A 371 -15.81 -8.62 -26.43
N SER A 372 -16.88 -9.39 -26.69
CA SER A 372 -17.30 -9.74 -28.05
C SER A 372 -17.70 -8.55 -28.93
N TRP A 373 -18.03 -7.40 -28.34
CA TRP A 373 -18.33 -6.18 -29.12
C TRP A 373 -17.10 -5.56 -29.79
N MET A 374 -15.89 -5.88 -29.32
CA MET A 374 -14.67 -5.40 -29.96
C MET A 374 -14.15 -6.41 -31.00
N ALA A 375 -14.91 -7.46 -31.31
CA ALA A 375 -14.50 -8.50 -32.24
C ALA A 375 -14.28 -7.92 -33.65
N ASN A 376 -13.30 -8.49 -34.36
CA ASN A 376 -13.06 -8.28 -35.78
C ASN A 376 -13.11 -9.63 -36.51
N ASP A 377 -12.90 -9.66 -37.82
CA ASP A 377 -12.97 -10.89 -38.63
C ASP A 377 -12.15 -12.06 -38.06
N SER A 378 -11.02 -11.77 -37.39
CA SER A 378 -10.15 -12.80 -36.80
C SER A 378 -10.79 -13.55 -35.63
N TYR A 379 -11.84 -13.01 -35.01
CA TYR A 379 -12.56 -13.62 -33.90
C TYR A 379 -13.55 -14.69 -34.36
N ILE A 380 -14.14 -14.55 -35.55
CA ILE A 380 -15.22 -15.42 -36.03
C ILE A 380 -14.77 -16.89 -36.05
N ALA A 381 -13.58 -17.17 -36.59
CA ALA A 381 -13.04 -18.53 -36.63
C ALA A 381 -12.79 -19.10 -35.22
N VAL A 382 -12.34 -18.26 -34.27
CA VAL A 382 -12.11 -18.68 -32.89
C VAL A 382 -13.42 -18.95 -32.17
N PHE A 383 -14.44 -18.12 -32.36
CA PHE A 383 -15.75 -18.37 -31.76
C PHE A 383 -16.40 -19.63 -32.32
N GLU A 384 -16.34 -19.88 -33.63
CA GLU A 384 -16.85 -21.13 -34.23
C GLU A 384 -16.11 -22.37 -33.70
N GLN A 385 -14.80 -22.25 -33.45
CA GLN A 385 -14.02 -23.32 -32.82
C GLN A 385 -14.44 -23.54 -31.35
N LEU A 386 -14.54 -22.47 -30.55
CA LEU A 386 -14.93 -22.55 -29.15
C LEU A 386 -16.37 -23.04 -28.97
N LYS A 387 -17.24 -22.79 -29.95
CA LYS A 387 -18.62 -23.30 -29.97
C LYS A 387 -18.70 -24.83 -30.00
N GLN A 388 -17.65 -25.51 -30.48
CA GLN A 388 -17.56 -26.97 -30.44
C GLN A 388 -17.29 -27.52 -29.03
N ASN A 389 -16.88 -26.67 -28.07
CA ASN A 389 -16.76 -27.06 -26.68
C ASN A 389 -18.12 -26.92 -25.96
N PRO A 390 -18.70 -28.00 -25.42
CA PRO A 390 -20.01 -27.97 -24.74
C PRO A 390 -20.09 -26.94 -23.60
N GLU A 391 -18.99 -26.68 -22.89
CA GLU A 391 -18.96 -25.73 -21.77
C GLU A 391 -18.91 -24.26 -22.20
N LEU A 392 -18.60 -23.99 -23.48
CA LEU A 392 -18.46 -22.64 -24.04
C LEU A 392 -19.46 -22.36 -25.17
N ALA A 393 -20.24 -23.36 -25.60
CA ALA A 393 -21.11 -23.27 -26.77
C ALA A 393 -22.11 -22.11 -26.70
N GLY A 394 -22.73 -21.89 -25.53
CA GLY A 394 -23.69 -20.80 -25.32
C GLY A 394 -23.03 -19.43 -25.45
N GLU A 395 -21.92 -19.21 -24.75
CA GLU A 395 -21.16 -17.97 -24.79
C GLU A 395 -20.52 -17.69 -26.16
N ALA A 396 -20.03 -18.72 -26.83
CA ALA A 396 -19.45 -18.59 -28.16
C ALA A 396 -20.52 -18.25 -29.21
N GLN A 397 -21.72 -18.85 -29.10
CA GLN A 397 -22.86 -18.48 -29.95
C GLN A 397 -23.28 -17.03 -29.71
N TYR A 398 -23.40 -16.62 -28.44
CA TYR A 398 -23.68 -15.22 -28.08
C TYR A 398 -22.66 -14.25 -28.69
N ALA A 399 -21.38 -14.58 -28.59
CA ALA A 399 -20.31 -13.76 -29.16
C ALA A 399 -20.34 -13.70 -30.69
N LEU A 400 -20.68 -14.80 -31.37
CA LEU A 400 -20.88 -14.84 -32.82
C LEU A 400 -22.06 -13.98 -33.28
N ASP A 401 -23.18 -14.06 -32.56
CA ASP A 401 -24.38 -13.28 -32.89
C ASP A 401 -24.08 -11.79 -32.75
N ARG A 402 -23.34 -11.40 -31.71
CA ARG A 402 -22.91 -10.01 -31.50
C ARG A 402 -21.94 -9.53 -32.58
N ALA A 403 -20.94 -10.33 -32.94
CA ALA A 403 -19.93 -9.97 -33.94
C ALA A 403 -20.44 -9.92 -35.39
N ARG A 404 -21.65 -10.41 -35.66
CA ARG A 404 -22.29 -10.39 -36.99
C ARG A 404 -23.33 -9.26 -37.15
N LEU A 405 -23.60 -8.51 -36.09
CA LEU A 405 -24.57 -7.40 -36.07
C LEU A 405 -23.92 -6.03 -36.32
N ASP A 406 -22.60 -5.94 -36.17
CA ASP A 406 -21.74 -4.80 -36.51
C ASP A 406 -21.02 -5.08 -37.83
#